data_AF-A0A6V6Y3T2-F1
#
_entry.id   AF-A0A6V6Y3T2-F1
#
_cell.length_a   1.000
_cell.length_b   1.000
_cell.length_c   1.000
_cell.angle_alpha   90.00
_cell.angle_beta   90.00
_cell.angle_gamma   90.00
#
_symmetry.space_group_name_H-M   'P 1'
#
loop_
_entity.id
_entity.type
_entity.pdbx_description
1 polymer ?
#
loop_
_entity_poly.entity_id
_entity_poly.type
_entity_poly.pdbx_seq_one_letter_code
_entity_poly.pdbx_strand_id
1 'polypeptide(L)' 'MRTKRNNYFFDELGKALVTQDIEELKKFFVLISGEEPEVEDEILEIVMHKTIFHRLDLPQSLRLNSLNWLTARGYNTRIN' A
#
# COMPACT_ATOMS: atom_id res chain seq x y z
N MET A 1 -4.39 7.42 -25.83
CA MET A 1 -3.38 6.59 -25.12
C MET A 1 -3.25 6.95 -23.62
N ARG A 2 -4.36 7.15 -22.88
CA ARG A 2 -4.34 7.48 -21.43
C ARG A 2 -4.59 6.29 -20.50
N THR A 3 -5.24 5.23 -21.00
CA THR A 3 -5.68 4.07 -20.21
C THR A 3 -4.56 3.10 -19.82
N LYS A 4 -3.52 2.95 -20.65
CA LYS A 4 -2.42 2.01 -20.38
C LYS A 4 -1.52 2.43 -19.19
N ARG A 5 -1.32 3.73 -18.97
CA ARG A 5 -0.47 4.25 -17.89
C ARG A 5 -1.09 4.04 -16.50
N ASN A 6 -2.40 4.26 -16.37
CA ASN A 6 -3.09 4.09 -15.09
C ASN A 6 -3.12 2.63 -14.62
N ASN A 7 -3.29 1.68 -15.55
CA ASN A 7 -3.27 0.26 -15.20
C ASN A 7 -1.87 -0.17 -14.73
N TYR A 8 -0.81 0.29 -15.41
CA TYR A 8 0.56 -0.01 -15.03
C TYR A 8 0.87 0.41 -13.59
N PHE A 9 0.51 1.63 -13.19
CA PHE A 9 0.76 2.09 -11.82
C PHE A 9 -0.07 1.34 -10.78
N PHE A 10 -1.31 0.98 -11.11
CA PHE A 10 -2.16 0.19 -10.23
C PHE A 10 -1.61 -1.22 -10.00
N ASP A 11 -1.07 -1.84 -11.05
CA ASP A 11 -0.43 -3.16 -11.00
C ASP A 11 0.88 -3.14 -10.22
N GLU A 12 1.76 -2.16 -10.47
CA GLU A 12 3.03 -2.02 -9.75
C GLU A 12 2.81 -1.72 -8.26
N LEU A 13 1.84 -0.85 -7.92
CA LEU A 13 1.45 -0.66 -6.53
C LEU A 13 0.93 -1.97 -5.91
N GLY A 14 0.17 -2.76 -6.67
CA GLY A 14 -0.35 -4.04 -6.21
C GLY A 14 0.78 -5.01 -5.84
N LYS A 15 1.82 -5.09 -6.68
CA LYS A 15 3.01 -5.89 -6.44
C LYS A 15 3.73 -5.46 -5.16
N ALA A 16 3.98 -4.15 -4.99
CA ALA A 16 4.61 -3.61 -3.79
C ALA A 16 3.80 -3.96 -2.53
N LEU A 17 2.49 -3.74 -2.55
CA LEU A 17 1.62 -4.00 -1.40
C LEU A 17 1.53 -5.49 -1.01
N VAL A 18 1.63 -6.42 -1.96
CA VAL A 18 1.61 -7.87 -1.67
C VAL A 18 2.84 -8.31 -0.88
N THR A 19 3.96 -7.61 -1.00
CA THR A 19 5.18 -7.93 -0.24
C THR A 19 5.03 -7.62 1.25
N GLN A 20 4.13 -6.69 1.60
CA GLN A 20 4.01 -6.12 2.95
C GLN A 20 5.36 -5.58 3.48
N ASP A 21 6.24 -5.16 2.58
CA ASP A 21 7.54 -4.57 2.88
C ASP A 21 7.51 -3.07 2.56
N ILE A 22 7.83 -2.25 3.55
CA ILE A 22 7.86 -0.79 3.42
C ILE A 22 8.94 -0.34 2.41
N GLU A 23 10.02 -1.09 2.25
CA GLU A 23 11.10 -0.75 1.32
C GLU A 23 10.65 -0.95 -0.14
N GLU A 24 9.83 -1.97 -0.41
CA GLU A 24 9.20 -2.14 -1.73
C GLU A 24 8.18 -1.05 -2.01
N LEU A 25 7.46 -0.57 -0.98
CA LEU A 25 6.57 0.57 -1.11
C LEU A 25 7.34 1.88 -1.38
N LYS A 26 8.47 2.13 -0.71
CA LYS A 26 9.35 3.28 -0.97
C LYS A 26 9.91 3.25 -2.38
N LYS A 27 10.40 2.10 -2.85
CA LYS A 27 10.86 1.91 -4.24
C LYS A 27 9.77 2.25 -5.25
N PHE A 28 8.53 1.83 -4.98
CA PHE A 28 7.38 2.23 -5.81
C PHE A 28 7.18 3.74 -5.78
N PHE A 29 7.22 4.40 -4.61
CA PHE A 29 7.12 5.87 -4.54
C PHE A 29 8.18 6.55 -5.40
N VAL A 30 9.46 6.20 -5.23
CA VAL A 30 10.58 6.75 -6.04
C VAL A 30 10.35 6.54 -7.53
N LEU A 31 9.82 5.39 -7.95
CA LEU A 31 9.51 5.12 -9.35
C LEU A 31 8.46 6.09 -9.92
N ILE A 32 7.51 6.55 -9.11
CA ILE A 32 6.39 7.42 -9.52
C ILE A 32 6.70 8.90 -9.36
N SER A 33 7.23 9.31 -8.20
CA SER A 33 7.48 10.71 -7.85
C SER A 33 8.92 11.15 -8.14
N GLY A 34 9.86 10.22 -8.30
CA GLY A 34 11.29 10.52 -8.43
C GLY A 34 12.01 10.75 -7.09
N GLU A 35 11.27 10.73 -5.98
CA GLU A 35 11.77 11.06 -4.64
C GLU A 35 11.23 10.06 -3.61
N GLU A 36 11.99 9.82 -2.54
CA GLU A 36 11.53 9.02 -1.42
C GLU A 36 10.41 9.74 -0.65
N PRO A 37 9.48 9.01 -0.04
CA PRO A 37 8.43 9.64 0.75
C PRO A 37 9.00 10.26 2.03
N GLU A 38 8.75 11.54 2.26
CA GLU A 38 9.16 12.28 3.47
C GLU A 38 8.26 11.99 4.69
N VAL A 39 7.97 10.71 4.95
CA VAL A 39 7.14 10.28 6.07
C VAL A 39 7.86 9.20 6.86
N GLU A 40 7.55 9.12 8.15
CA GLU A 40 8.11 8.07 9.02
C GLU A 40 7.67 6.68 8.56
N ASP A 41 8.55 5.70 8.73
CA ASP A 41 8.31 4.31 8.34
C ASP A 41 7.05 3.72 8.99
N GLU A 42 6.77 4.08 10.25
CA GLU A 42 5.55 3.68 10.95
C GLU A 42 4.29 4.21 10.23
N ILE A 43 4.31 5.48 9.81
CA ILE A 43 3.20 6.09 9.07
C ILE A 43 3.04 5.38 7.72
N LEU A 44 4.15 5.07 7.05
CA LEU A 44 4.13 4.38 5.77
C LEU A 44 3.58 2.95 5.90
N GLU A 45 3.94 2.23 6.96
CA GLU A 45 3.42 0.89 7.26
C GLU A 45 1.91 0.92 7.54
N ILE A 46 1.44 1.91 8.31
CA ILE A 46 0.00 2.12 8.55
C ILE A 46 -0.74 2.38 7.23
N VAL A 47 -0.21 3.27 6.38
CA VAL A 47 -0.81 3.57 5.07
C VAL A 47 -0.81 2.34 4.16
N MET A 48 0.26 1.55 4.17
CA MET A 48 0.34 0.29 3.43
C MET A 48 -0.79 -0.66 3.83
N HIS A 49 -0.96 -0.92 5.14
CA HIS A 49 -2.01 -1.82 5.62
C HIS A 49 -3.43 -1.29 5.36
N LYS A 50 -3.65 0.02 5.50
CA LYS A 50 -4.93 0.65 5.12
C LYS A 50 -5.21 0.48 3.63
N THR A 51 -4.20 0.66 2.79
CA THR A 51 -4.35 0.52 1.33
C THR A 51 -4.63 -0.93 0.95
N ILE A 52 -3.90 -1.88 1.52
CA ILE A 52 -4.14 -3.32 1.32
C ILE A 52 -5.58 -3.67 1.66
N PHE A 53 -6.07 -3.25 2.83
CA PHE A 53 -7.42 -3.58 3.28
C PHE A 53 -8.51 -3.11 2.30
N HIS A 54 -8.35 -1.94 1.68
CA HIS A 54 -9.35 -1.36 0.77
C HIS A 54 -9.26 -1.84 -0.68
N ARG A 55 -8.14 -2.44 -1.10
CA ARG A 55 -7.97 -2.89 -2.49
C ARG A 55 -8.73 -4.19 -2.76
N LEU A 56 -9.81 -4.09 -3.55
CA LEU A 56 -10.67 -5.24 -3.87
C LEU A 56 -10.01 -6.27 -4.80
N ASP A 57 -8.96 -5.86 -5.51
CA ASP A 57 -8.18 -6.69 -6.43
C ASP A 57 -7.13 -7.57 -5.72
N LEU A 58 -6.87 -7.33 -4.43
CA LEU A 58 -5.93 -8.13 -3.63
C LEU A 58 -6.61 -9.34 -2.95
N PRO A 59 -5.86 -10.42 -2.67
CA PRO A 59 -6.40 -11.62 -2.02
C PRO A 59 -7.11 -11.31 -0.69
N GLN A 60 -8.27 -11.92 -0.46
CA GLN A 60 -9.05 -11.67 0.75
C GLN A 60 -8.28 -11.96 2.04
N SER A 61 -7.47 -13.02 2.06
CA SER A 61 -6.61 -13.36 3.20
C SER A 61 -5.63 -12.23 3.55
N LEU A 62 -4.98 -11.65 2.55
CA LEU A 62 -4.05 -10.53 2.72
C LEU A 62 -4.77 -9.29 3.29
N ARG A 63 -5.97 -9.00 2.79
CA ARG A 63 -6.79 -7.88 3.32
C ARG A 63 -7.19 -8.08 4.78
N LEU A 64 -7.61 -9.29 5.15
CA LEU A 64 -7.97 -9.63 6.52
C LEU A 64 -6.74 -9.61 7.45
N ASN A 65 -5.57 -10.04 6.97
CA ASN A 65 -4.33 -9.93 7.73
C ASN A 65 -3.98 -8.46 8.02
N SER A 66 -4.10 -7.58 7.03
CA SER A 66 -3.88 -6.14 7.25
C SER A 66 -4.92 -5.51 8.18
N LEU A 67 -6.18 -5.94 8.11
CA LEU A 67 -7.20 -5.53 9.06
C LEU A 67 -6.81 -5.92 10.50
N ASN A 68 -6.40 -7.18 10.70
CA ASN A 68 -5.97 -7.68 12.00
C ASN A 68 -4.73 -6.96 12.51
N TRP A 69 -3.77 -6.63 11.63
CA TRP A 69 -2.57 -5.88 11.99
C TRP A 69 -2.93 -4.47 12.49
N LEU A 70 -3.85 -3.78 11.81
CA LEU A 70 -4.32 -2.44 12.18
C LEU A 70 -5.08 -2.46 13.52
N THR A 71 -6.02 -3.38 13.68
CA THR A 71 -6.85 -3.46 14.89
C THR A 71 -6.05 -3.87 16.11
N ALA A 72 -5.07 -4.78 15.97
CA ALA A 72 -4.18 -5.19 17.07
C ALA A 72 -3.34 -4.02 17.63
N ARG A 73 -3.11 -2.97 16.82
CA ARG A 73 -2.35 -1.77 17.20
C ARG A 73 -3.22 -0.56 17.50
N GLY A 74 -4.55 -0.71 17.46
CA GLY A 74 -5.50 0.37 17.76
C GLY A 74 -5.71 1.37 16.61
N TYR A 75 -5.27 1.05 15.39
CA TYR A 75 -5.51 1.90 14.23
C TYR A 75 -6.88 1.64 13.61
N ASN A 76 -7.54 2.72 13.17
CA ASN A 76 -8.75 2.63 12.34
C ASN A 76 -8.36 2.25 10.91
N THR A 77 -9.22 1.51 10.23
CA THR A 77 -9.08 1.18 8.82
C THR A 77 -9.27 2.38 7.91
N ARG A 78 -10.03 3.41 8.30
CA ARG A 78 -10.33 4.58 7.46
C ARG A 78 -9.05 5.28 6.97
N ILE A 79 -8.96 5.49 5.65
CA ILE A 79 -7.98 6.38 5.04
C ILE A 79 -8.55 7.80 5.23
N ASN A 80 -7.86 8.62 6.03
CA ASN A 80 -8.15 10.05 6.19
C ASN A 80 -7.15 10.84 5.36
#